data_AF-A0A252F1G6-F1
#
_entry.id   AF-A0A252F1G6-F1
#
_cell.length_a   1.000
_cell.length_b   1.000
_cell.length_c   1.000
_cell.angle_alpha   90.00
_cell.angle_beta   90.00
_cell.angle_gamma   90.00
#
_symmetry.space_group_name_H-M   'P 1'
#
loop_
_entity.id
_entity.type
_entity.pdbx_description
1 polymer ?
#
loop_
_entity_poly.entity_id
_entity_poly.type
_entity_poly.pdbx_seq_one_letter_code
_entity_poly.pdbx_strand_id
1 'polypeptide(L)'
;MKAIDKKIILVVLIVAAFLGMWKLKAPEQEDVSLAKTSVEAADELAAAYADGRDTLLFHSQDIQEKQVYHLLQAQNPYLSTLSTAAYENGSLSLTYEIEKKDEQDAGLAAARAAGAEAAAGEKSITGKLKAIHDALIRSCVYAEDDSDRVQMAAGVAEDGRAVCAGYARAFQAMCDGAGIDVYYVEDDDMTHAWNAVRLYGETYFIDCTYDDPVPDQGQRVGREYFMLTADEMRAERSWDEALYEQFLDSRYPEDFAYIQRMQDLMLADPALRAADTDSPAEQEELDALNEKLGTTLAKSVTSEDEDGNVITMTRGELYRRGYEALWDEVDGRRRIEGLIDAYVVPPFPARKMGF
;
A
#
# COMPACT_ATOMS: atom_id res chain seq x y z
N MET A 1 63.45 1.36 34.07
CA MET A 1 63.88 1.70 35.44
C MET A 1 63.86 3.22 35.61
N LYS A 2 62.77 3.77 36.16
CA LYS A 2 62.74 5.03 36.95
C LYS A 2 61.37 5.12 37.62
N ALA A 3 61.40 5.01 38.94
CA ALA A 3 60.30 5.25 39.84
C ALA A 3 60.01 6.77 39.92
N ILE A 4 58.82 7.14 40.40
CA ILE A 4 58.65 7.79 41.70
C ILE A 4 57.19 7.59 42.12
N ASP A 5 57.04 6.88 43.24
CA ASP A 5 55.87 6.88 44.08
C ASP A 5 56.13 7.90 45.21
N LYS A 6 55.16 8.74 45.53
CA LYS A 6 54.96 9.31 46.89
C LYS A 6 53.63 10.05 46.98
N LYS A 7 52.68 9.36 47.64
CA LYS A 7 51.45 9.86 48.29
C LYS A 7 51.70 11.05 49.22
N ILE A 8 50.65 11.86 49.43
CA ILE A 8 50.19 12.61 50.65
C ILE A 8 49.29 13.79 50.17
N ILE A 9 48.11 14.18 50.66
CA ILE A 9 47.22 13.83 51.80
C ILE A 9 45.88 14.59 51.62
N LEU A 10 44.76 13.96 52.02
CA LEU A 10 43.56 14.49 52.73
C LEU A 10 42.55 15.48 52.09
N VAL A 11 41.40 14.90 51.68
CA VAL A 11 39.99 15.18 52.09
C VAL A 11 39.60 16.58 52.57
N VAL A 12 38.61 17.22 51.90
CA VAL A 12 37.35 17.74 52.50
C VAL A 12 36.23 17.78 51.44
N LEU A 13 35.09 17.19 51.79
CA LEU A 13 33.79 17.24 51.13
C LEU A 13 33.21 18.66 51.09
N ILE A 14 32.77 19.13 49.92
CA ILE A 14 31.69 20.11 49.83
C ILE A 14 30.59 19.52 48.96
N VAL A 15 29.51 19.17 49.64
CA VAL A 15 28.19 18.88 49.09
C VAL A 15 27.64 20.20 48.54
N ALA A 16 27.39 20.26 47.24
CA ALA A 16 26.48 21.22 46.65
C ALA A 16 25.61 20.46 45.65
N ALA A 17 24.34 20.34 46.01
CA ALA A 17 23.32 19.62 45.28
C ALA A 17 23.12 20.20 43.87
N PHE A 18 23.31 19.37 42.85
CA PHE A 18 22.52 19.46 41.63
C PHE A 18 21.79 18.13 41.48
N LEU A 19 20.59 18.09 42.06
CA LEU A 19 19.54 17.15 41.68
C LEU A 19 19.07 17.54 40.26
N GLY A 20 19.90 17.23 39.27
CA GLY A 20 19.49 17.16 37.88
C GLY A 20 19.18 15.71 37.58
N MET A 21 17.93 15.41 37.22
CA MET A 21 17.46 14.08 36.84
C MET A 21 18.28 13.53 35.66
N TRP A 22 19.39 12.87 35.93
CA TRP A 22 19.87 11.83 35.04
C TRP A 22 18.99 10.61 35.26
N LYS A 23 17.86 10.56 34.55
CA LYS A 23 17.35 9.27 34.12
C LYS A 23 18.44 8.70 33.21
N LEU A 24 19.33 7.88 33.77
CA LEU A 24 19.97 6.83 33.00
C LEU A 24 18.83 6.01 32.42
N LYS A 25 18.41 6.32 31.19
CA LYS A 25 17.61 5.39 30.39
C LYS A 25 18.50 4.16 30.30
N ALA A 26 18.07 3.05 30.92
CA ALA A 26 18.69 1.76 30.60
C ALA A 26 18.71 1.65 29.08
N PRO A 27 19.76 1.07 28.45
CA PRO A 27 19.71 0.82 27.02
C PRO A 27 18.41 0.07 26.77
N GLU A 28 17.52 0.71 26.01
CA GLU A 28 16.31 0.09 25.51
C GLU A 28 16.79 -1.19 24.84
N GLN A 29 16.22 -2.32 25.25
CA GLN A 29 16.54 -3.62 24.69
C GLN A 29 16.61 -3.44 23.17
N GLU A 30 17.77 -3.71 22.55
CA GLU A 30 17.85 -3.67 21.09
C GLU A 30 16.73 -4.58 20.60
N ASP A 31 15.74 -4.00 19.91
CA ASP A 31 14.56 -4.74 19.48
C ASP A 31 15.00 -5.63 18.32
N VAL A 32 15.38 -6.85 18.68
CA VAL A 32 15.82 -7.88 17.77
C VAL A 32 14.61 -8.41 17.02
N SER A 33 14.63 -8.27 15.71
CA SER A 33 13.66 -8.85 14.78
C SER A 33 13.94 -10.33 14.53
N LEU A 34 12.87 -11.10 14.29
CA LEU A 34 12.93 -12.50 13.86
C LEU A 34 12.66 -12.67 12.36
N ALA A 35 12.51 -11.57 11.61
CA ALA A 35 12.34 -11.58 10.18
C ALA A 35 13.44 -12.39 9.48
N LYS A 36 13.02 -13.19 8.52
CA LYS A 36 13.88 -14.04 7.71
C LYS A 36 14.00 -13.52 6.29
N THR A 37 12.99 -12.80 5.82
CA THR A 37 12.94 -12.22 4.46
C THR A 37 12.95 -10.69 4.49
N SER A 38 13.33 -10.06 3.39
CA SER A 38 13.24 -8.60 3.24
C SER A 38 11.80 -8.08 3.35
N VAL A 39 10.80 -8.87 2.94
CA VAL A 39 9.37 -8.54 3.10
C VAL A 39 8.97 -8.47 4.57
N GLU A 40 9.27 -9.53 5.33
CA GLU A 40 9.01 -9.56 6.79
C GLU A 40 9.78 -8.43 7.50
N ALA A 41 11.02 -8.16 7.09
CA ALA A 41 11.83 -7.11 7.71
C ALA A 41 11.24 -5.71 7.48
N ALA A 42 10.74 -5.43 6.27
CA ALA A 42 10.06 -4.18 5.97
C ALA A 42 8.76 -4.03 6.78
N ASP A 43 7.97 -5.11 6.89
CA ASP A 43 6.72 -5.12 7.67
C ASP A 43 6.96 -4.89 9.16
N GLU A 44 7.93 -5.61 9.75
CA GLU A 44 8.29 -5.45 11.15
C GLU A 44 8.85 -4.05 11.45
N LEU A 45 9.65 -3.49 10.54
CA LEU A 45 10.22 -2.15 10.71
C LEU A 45 9.15 -1.05 10.56
N ALA A 46 8.23 -1.18 9.61
CA ALA A 46 7.09 -0.28 9.48
C ALA A 46 6.17 -0.33 10.71
N ALA A 47 5.90 -1.54 11.24
CA ALA A 47 5.12 -1.72 12.46
C ALA A 47 5.83 -1.15 13.70
N ALA A 48 7.13 -1.38 13.83
CA ALA A 48 7.93 -0.81 14.91
C ALA A 48 7.91 0.73 14.86
N TYR A 49 8.03 1.31 13.67
CA TYR A 49 7.95 2.76 13.49
C TYR A 49 6.60 3.33 13.94
N ALA A 50 5.49 2.64 13.64
CA ALA A 50 4.16 3.03 14.11
C ALA A 50 4.05 3.00 15.65
N ASP A 51 4.82 2.15 16.33
CA ASP A 51 4.93 2.09 17.80
C ASP A 51 5.93 3.10 18.40
N GLY A 52 6.54 3.96 17.56
CA GLY A 52 7.54 4.94 17.99
C GLY A 52 8.96 4.41 18.09
N ARG A 53 9.26 3.30 17.41
CA ARG A 53 10.60 2.68 17.34
C ARG A 53 11.10 2.70 15.91
N ASP A 54 12.11 3.52 15.65
CA ASP A 54 12.67 3.70 14.30
C ASP A 54 13.73 2.66 13.92
N THR A 55 14.23 1.88 14.87
CA THR A 55 15.40 1.02 14.69
C THR A 55 15.10 -0.41 15.11
N LEU A 56 15.46 -1.38 14.27
CA LEU A 56 15.46 -2.81 14.59
C LEU A 56 16.79 -3.47 14.23
N LEU A 57 17.17 -4.50 15.01
CA LEU A 57 18.35 -5.33 14.74
C LEU A 57 17.92 -6.66 14.10
N PHE A 58 18.50 -6.96 12.94
CA PHE A 58 18.23 -8.16 12.14
C PHE A 58 19.45 -9.08 12.10
N HIS A 59 19.23 -10.41 12.14
CA HIS A 59 20.30 -11.41 12.14
C HIS A 59 20.40 -12.24 10.85
N SER A 60 19.46 -12.07 9.91
CA SER A 60 19.38 -12.91 8.70
C SER A 60 20.36 -12.46 7.62
N GLN A 61 21.07 -13.41 6.99
CA GLN A 61 21.88 -13.15 5.78
C GLN A 61 21.03 -12.92 4.53
N ASP A 62 19.74 -13.28 4.58
CA ASP A 62 18.82 -13.17 3.45
C ASP A 62 18.11 -11.81 3.39
N ILE A 63 18.32 -10.93 4.37
CA ILE A 63 17.78 -9.56 4.38
C ILE A 63 18.73 -8.65 3.62
N GLN A 64 18.20 -8.01 2.57
CA GLN A 64 18.94 -7.04 1.77
C GLN A 64 18.42 -5.63 2.05
N GLU A 65 19.29 -4.75 2.51
CA GLU A 65 18.99 -3.34 2.83
C GLU A 65 18.20 -2.64 1.71
N LYS A 66 18.67 -2.77 0.46
CA LYS A 66 18.02 -2.14 -0.70
C LYS A 66 16.59 -2.64 -0.90
N GLN A 67 16.35 -3.94 -0.72
CA GLN A 67 15.02 -4.52 -0.83
C GLN A 67 14.11 -4.02 0.29
N VAL A 68 14.61 -3.96 1.53
CA VAL A 68 13.86 -3.38 2.66
C VAL A 68 13.51 -1.92 2.38
N TYR A 69 14.46 -1.13 1.88
CA TYR A 69 14.21 0.26 1.49
C TYR A 69 13.11 0.37 0.42
N HIS A 70 13.21 -0.38 -0.70
CA HIS A 70 12.17 -0.36 -1.74
C HIS A 70 10.79 -0.74 -1.18
N LEU A 71 10.72 -1.76 -0.32
CA LEU A 71 9.46 -2.20 0.27
C LEU A 71 8.88 -1.20 1.27
N LEU A 72 9.70 -0.48 2.02
CA LEU A 72 9.22 0.60 2.89
C LEU A 72 8.60 1.74 2.07
N GLN A 73 9.20 2.10 0.93
CA GLN A 73 8.63 3.09 0.00
C GLN A 73 7.34 2.57 -0.64
N ALA A 74 7.29 1.29 -1.00
CA ALA A 74 6.10 0.63 -1.55
C ALA A 74 4.93 0.65 -0.56
N GLN A 75 5.18 0.29 0.70
CA GLN A 75 4.15 0.18 1.74
C GLN A 75 3.62 1.55 2.18
N ASN A 76 4.54 2.50 2.38
CA ASN A 76 4.21 3.81 2.88
C ASN A 76 4.76 4.86 1.91
N PRO A 77 3.90 5.63 1.22
CA PRO A 77 4.32 6.58 0.18
C PRO A 77 4.91 7.87 0.76
N TYR A 78 5.76 7.75 1.78
CA TYR A 78 6.58 8.84 2.31
C TYR A 78 7.87 8.95 1.49
N LEU A 79 8.41 10.17 1.40
CA LEU A 79 9.83 10.36 1.21
C LEU A 79 10.51 9.99 2.53
N SER A 80 11.25 8.90 2.52
CA SER A 80 11.88 8.33 3.71
C SER A 80 13.32 7.92 3.44
N THR A 81 14.09 7.70 4.50
CA THR A 81 15.46 7.22 4.45
C THR A 81 15.61 5.93 5.27
N LEU A 82 16.55 5.09 4.85
CA LEU A 82 16.95 3.89 5.58
C LEU A 82 18.45 4.01 5.85
N SER A 83 18.83 4.04 7.13
CA SER A 83 20.23 4.02 7.55
C SER A 83 20.62 2.64 8.06
N THR A 84 21.79 2.15 7.66
CA THR A 84 22.23 0.79 8.00
C THR A 84 23.56 0.78 8.74
N ALA A 85 23.62 -0.02 9.81
CA ALA A 85 24.86 -0.37 10.48
C ALA A 85 25.06 -1.90 10.46
N ALA A 86 26.11 -2.36 9.78
CA ALA A 86 26.49 -3.76 9.72
C ALA A 86 27.50 -4.12 10.80
N TYR A 87 27.29 -5.25 11.47
CA TYR A 87 28.13 -5.75 12.56
C TYR A 87 28.98 -6.95 12.13
N GLU A 88 30.12 -7.17 12.80
CA GLU A 88 31.05 -8.27 12.49
C GLU A 88 30.40 -9.66 12.62
N ASN A 89 29.36 -9.79 13.44
CA ASN A 89 28.60 -11.03 13.62
C ASN A 89 27.58 -11.29 12.49
N GLY A 90 27.54 -10.43 11.46
CA GLY A 90 26.61 -10.52 10.34
C GLY A 90 25.23 -9.91 10.60
N SER A 91 25.01 -9.28 11.76
CA SER A 91 23.75 -8.58 12.04
C SER A 91 23.70 -7.22 11.33
N LEU A 92 22.50 -6.77 11.02
CA LEU A 92 22.20 -5.49 10.39
C LEU A 92 21.25 -4.71 11.30
N SER A 93 21.63 -3.50 11.72
CA SER A 93 20.71 -2.55 12.33
C SER A 93 20.19 -1.64 11.24
N LEU A 94 18.88 -1.61 11.05
CA LEU A 94 18.21 -0.72 10.09
C LEU A 94 17.44 0.35 10.86
N THR A 95 17.64 1.61 10.50
CA THR A 95 16.95 2.79 11.07
C THR A 95 16.09 3.41 9.98
N TYR A 96 14.77 3.43 10.18
CA TYR A 96 13.79 4.00 9.26
C TYR A 96 13.38 5.40 9.71
N GLU A 97 13.61 6.39 8.87
CA GLU A 97 13.34 7.80 9.19
C GLU A 97 12.44 8.45 8.14
N ILE A 98 11.48 9.23 8.61
CA ILE A 98 10.59 10.05 7.77
C ILE A 98 10.79 11.49 8.19
N GLU A 99 11.48 12.26 7.35
CA GLU A 99 11.66 13.69 7.58
C GLU A 99 10.37 14.47 7.27
N LYS A 100 10.16 15.60 7.96
CA LYS A 100 8.99 16.49 7.76
C LYS A 100 7.66 15.72 7.78
N LYS A 101 7.53 14.73 8.68
CA LYS A 101 6.38 13.82 8.69
C LYS A 101 5.02 14.53 8.71
N ASP A 102 4.85 15.57 9.52
CA ASP A 102 3.58 16.32 9.60
C ASP A 102 3.19 16.95 8.24
N GLU A 103 4.17 17.42 7.46
CA GLU A 103 3.97 17.97 6.11
C GLU A 103 3.57 16.86 5.12
N GLN A 104 4.25 15.72 5.18
CA GLN A 104 3.93 14.59 4.34
C GLN A 104 2.56 13.99 4.67
N ASP A 105 2.19 13.90 5.95
CA ASP A 105 0.88 13.45 6.41
C ASP A 105 -0.24 14.33 5.85
N ALA A 106 -0.05 15.65 5.84
CA ALA A 106 -0.99 16.60 5.24
C ALA A 106 -1.14 16.39 3.73
N GLY A 107 -0.02 16.29 3.00
CA GLY A 107 -0.03 16.05 1.56
C GLY A 107 -0.66 14.71 1.17
N LEU A 108 -0.38 13.65 1.92
CA LEU A 108 -1.00 12.34 1.72
C LEU A 108 -2.50 12.36 2.03
N ALA A 109 -2.94 13.09 3.05
CA ALA A 109 -4.36 13.26 3.34
C ALA A 109 -5.09 14.05 2.22
N ALA A 110 -4.45 15.09 1.69
CA ALA A 110 -4.98 15.85 0.55
C ALA A 110 -5.08 14.98 -0.72
N ALA A 111 -4.03 14.20 -1.01
CA ALA A 111 -4.03 13.25 -2.13
C ALA A 111 -5.16 12.21 -1.99
N ARG A 112 -5.34 11.60 -0.82
CA ARG A 112 -6.45 10.67 -0.55
C ARG A 112 -7.82 11.29 -0.82
N ALA A 113 -8.04 12.52 -0.36
CA ALA A 113 -9.31 13.22 -0.58
C ALA A 113 -9.56 13.47 -2.09
N ALA A 114 -8.54 13.92 -2.83
CA ALA A 114 -8.64 14.13 -4.27
C ALA A 114 -8.90 12.82 -5.04
N GLY A 115 -8.26 11.71 -4.63
CA GLY A 115 -8.50 10.40 -5.21
C GLY A 115 -9.91 9.87 -4.97
N ALA A 116 -10.43 10.03 -3.75
CA ALA A 116 -11.81 9.67 -3.40
C ALA A 116 -12.82 10.46 -4.26
N GLU A 117 -12.59 11.76 -4.46
CA GLU A 117 -13.43 12.61 -5.32
C GLU A 117 -13.37 12.16 -6.79
N ALA A 118 -12.16 11.96 -7.33
CA ALA A 118 -11.96 11.53 -8.71
C ALA A 118 -12.65 10.18 -9.01
N ALA A 119 -12.62 9.25 -8.04
CA ALA A 119 -13.18 7.92 -8.17
C ALA A 119 -14.68 7.82 -7.88
N ALA A 120 -15.33 8.86 -7.35
CA ALA A 120 -16.70 8.78 -6.80
C ALA A 120 -17.77 8.36 -7.81
N GLY A 121 -17.56 8.62 -9.11
CA GLY A 121 -18.47 8.24 -10.20
C GLY A 121 -18.24 6.83 -10.75
N GLU A 122 -17.15 6.18 -10.37
CA GLU A 122 -16.66 4.95 -10.98
C GLU A 122 -17.01 3.71 -10.13
N LYS A 123 -17.42 2.64 -10.81
CA LYS A 123 -17.91 1.42 -10.18
C LYS A 123 -16.88 0.30 -10.19
N SER A 124 -16.14 0.16 -11.30
CA SER A 124 -15.09 -0.83 -11.46
C SER A 124 -13.76 -0.33 -10.90
N ILE A 125 -12.90 -1.25 -10.48
CA ILE A 125 -11.55 -0.89 -10.02
C ILE A 125 -10.77 -0.19 -11.13
N THR A 126 -10.83 -0.72 -12.36
CA THR A 126 -10.16 -0.10 -13.52
C THR A 126 -10.72 1.28 -13.85
N GLY A 127 -12.03 1.51 -13.68
CA GLY A 127 -12.64 2.82 -13.87
C GLY A 127 -12.10 3.85 -12.88
N LYS A 128 -12.05 3.47 -11.59
CA LYS A 128 -11.47 4.30 -10.53
C LYS A 128 -9.99 4.62 -10.78
N LEU A 129 -9.17 3.60 -11.09
CA LEU A 129 -7.74 3.79 -11.44
C LEU A 129 -7.57 4.80 -12.58
N LYS A 130 -8.37 4.67 -13.64
CA LYS A 130 -8.32 5.58 -14.79
C LYS A 130 -8.74 7.01 -14.41
N ALA A 131 -9.79 7.16 -13.60
CA ALA A 131 -10.28 8.47 -13.19
C ALA A 131 -9.25 9.20 -12.30
N ILE A 132 -8.60 8.48 -11.38
CA ILE A 132 -7.53 8.99 -10.53
C ILE A 132 -6.30 9.38 -11.37
N HIS A 133 -5.86 8.50 -12.27
CA HIS A 133 -4.76 8.74 -13.19
C HIS A 133 -4.97 10.03 -14.00
N ASP A 134 -6.15 10.14 -14.63
CA ASP A 134 -6.51 11.31 -15.41
C ASP A 134 -6.61 12.59 -14.56
N ALA A 135 -7.05 12.48 -13.30
CA ALA A 135 -7.15 13.62 -12.39
C ALA A 135 -5.76 14.11 -11.95
N LEU A 136 -4.85 13.18 -11.61
CA LEU A 136 -3.50 13.49 -11.20
C LEU A 136 -2.75 14.27 -12.29
N ILE A 137 -2.72 13.73 -13.53
CA ILE A 137 -2.00 14.36 -14.65
C ILE A 137 -2.55 15.77 -14.95
N ARG A 138 -3.86 15.96 -14.87
CA ARG A 138 -4.46 17.30 -15.09
C ARG A 138 -4.18 18.30 -13.96
N SER A 139 -3.75 17.82 -12.80
CA SER A 139 -3.53 18.62 -11.60
C SER A 139 -2.07 18.97 -11.35
N CYS A 140 -1.15 18.36 -12.11
CA CYS A 140 0.29 18.46 -11.86
C CYS A 140 1.07 18.76 -13.14
N VAL A 141 2.20 19.43 -12.99
CA VAL A 141 3.18 19.64 -14.07
C VAL A 141 4.53 19.08 -13.63
N TYR A 142 5.24 18.42 -14.54
CA TYR A 142 6.56 17.86 -14.25
C TYR A 142 7.57 18.93 -13.78
N ALA A 143 8.31 18.59 -12.73
CA ALA A 143 9.35 19.42 -12.13
C ALA A 143 10.74 19.15 -12.69
N GLU A 144 11.57 20.19 -12.76
CA GLU A 144 12.99 20.11 -13.16
C GLU A 144 13.93 20.43 -11.97
N ASP A 145 13.38 20.45 -10.75
CA ASP A 145 14.13 20.65 -9.51
C ASP A 145 14.10 19.38 -8.64
N ASP A 146 14.96 19.34 -7.63
CA ASP A 146 15.22 18.18 -6.78
C ASP A 146 14.84 18.41 -5.32
N SER A 147 13.99 19.41 -5.06
CA SER A 147 13.55 19.71 -3.69
C SER A 147 12.75 18.54 -3.10
N ASP A 148 12.89 18.29 -1.80
CA ASP A 148 12.11 17.22 -1.13
C ASP A 148 10.60 17.33 -1.42
N ARG A 149 10.10 18.56 -1.54
CA ARG A 149 8.70 18.87 -1.78
C ARG A 149 8.18 18.25 -3.07
N VAL A 150 8.94 18.31 -4.17
CA VAL A 150 8.53 17.74 -5.47
C VAL A 150 8.68 16.21 -5.51
N GLN A 151 9.38 15.62 -4.55
CA GLN A 151 9.50 14.16 -4.36
C GLN A 151 8.36 13.58 -3.50
N MET A 152 7.64 14.44 -2.75
CA MET A 152 6.53 14.07 -1.86
C MET A 152 5.18 14.12 -2.58
N ALA A 153 4.18 13.43 -2.03
CA ALA A 153 2.79 13.56 -2.49
C ALA A 153 2.24 15.00 -2.39
N ALA A 154 2.76 15.80 -1.45
CA ALA A 154 2.39 17.21 -1.29
C ALA A 154 2.72 18.06 -2.53
N GLY A 155 3.79 17.73 -3.27
CA GLY A 155 4.13 18.41 -4.53
C GLY A 155 2.99 18.32 -5.54
N VAL A 156 2.33 17.17 -5.65
CA VAL A 156 1.13 17.00 -6.50
C VAL A 156 -0.09 17.63 -5.84
N ALA A 157 -0.42 17.22 -4.61
CA ALA A 157 -1.72 17.49 -4.00
C ALA A 157 -1.92 18.95 -3.56
N GLU A 158 -0.83 19.66 -3.27
CA GLU A 158 -0.87 21.04 -2.75
C GLU A 158 -0.25 22.04 -3.73
N ASP A 159 0.85 21.68 -4.37
CA ASP A 159 1.65 22.61 -5.19
C ASP A 159 1.38 22.49 -6.70
N GLY A 160 0.79 21.37 -7.14
CA GLY A 160 0.54 21.07 -8.56
C GLY A 160 1.82 20.88 -9.39
N ARG A 161 2.91 20.45 -8.75
CA ARG A 161 4.22 20.24 -9.40
C ARG A 161 5.05 19.19 -8.67
N ALA A 162 5.54 18.19 -9.40
CA ALA A 162 6.30 17.07 -8.83
C ALA A 162 7.28 16.45 -9.83
N VAL A 163 8.24 15.67 -9.33
CA VAL A 163 9.02 14.71 -10.15
C VAL A 163 8.42 13.31 -10.04
N CYS A 164 8.99 12.33 -10.75
CA CYS A 164 8.46 10.96 -10.83
C CYS A 164 8.09 10.34 -9.48
N ALA A 165 8.93 10.52 -8.46
CA ALA A 165 8.70 10.00 -7.14
C ALA A 165 7.49 10.66 -6.43
N GLY A 166 7.27 11.96 -6.65
CA GLY A 166 6.09 12.67 -6.15
C GLY A 166 4.80 12.26 -6.87
N TYR A 167 4.85 12.04 -8.19
CA TYR A 167 3.74 11.47 -8.96
C TYR A 167 3.35 10.09 -8.42
N ALA A 168 4.31 9.19 -8.24
CA ALA A 168 4.06 7.82 -7.80
C ALA A 168 3.50 7.76 -6.36
N ARG A 169 4.02 8.58 -5.44
CA ARG A 169 3.51 8.68 -4.06
C ARG A 169 2.10 9.27 -4.02
N ALA A 170 1.84 10.32 -4.80
CA ALA A 170 0.52 10.93 -4.88
C ALA A 170 -0.51 9.97 -5.49
N PHE A 171 -0.16 9.26 -6.56
CA PHE A 171 -1.05 8.29 -7.19
C PHE A 171 -1.43 7.16 -6.22
N GLN A 172 -0.44 6.60 -5.52
CA GLN A 172 -0.70 5.62 -4.47
C GLN A 172 -1.64 6.16 -3.39
N ALA A 173 -1.40 7.38 -2.89
CA ALA A 173 -2.25 7.99 -1.87
C ALA A 173 -3.67 8.29 -2.37
N MET A 174 -3.82 8.76 -3.62
CA MET A 174 -5.12 8.96 -4.25
C MET A 174 -5.89 7.62 -4.37
N CYS A 175 -5.23 6.55 -4.79
CA CYS A 175 -5.80 5.21 -4.87
C CYS A 175 -6.23 4.67 -3.50
N ASP A 176 -5.42 4.87 -2.45
CA ASP A 176 -5.79 4.53 -1.07
C ASP A 176 -7.10 5.24 -0.65
N GLY A 177 -7.23 6.53 -0.97
CA GLY A 177 -8.47 7.30 -0.76
C GLY A 177 -9.71 6.74 -1.47
N ALA A 178 -9.52 6.03 -2.59
CA ALA A 178 -10.58 5.36 -3.34
C ALA A 178 -10.78 3.89 -2.96
N GLY A 179 -10.05 3.40 -1.95
CA GLY A 179 -10.09 2.03 -1.46
C GLY A 179 -9.33 1.04 -2.34
N ILE A 180 -8.35 1.48 -3.13
CA ILE A 180 -7.58 0.63 -4.04
C ILE A 180 -6.12 0.60 -3.58
N ASP A 181 -5.64 -0.61 -3.30
CA ASP A 181 -4.27 -0.84 -2.93
C ASP A 181 -3.37 -0.74 -4.18
N VAL A 182 -2.51 0.26 -4.19
CA VAL A 182 -1.51 0.51 -5.25
C VAL A 182 -0.19 0.77 -4.55
N TYR A 183 0.91 0.27 -5.10
CA TYR A 183 2.21 0.32 -4.43
C TYR A 183 3.24 1.03 -5.28
N TYR A 184 4.03 1.90 -4.67
CA TYR A 184 5.18 2.56 -5.27
C TYR A 184 6.19 1.51 -5.76
N VAL A 185 6.72 1.72 -6.95
CA VAL A 185 7.78 0.92 -7.55
C VAL A 185 8.89 1.87 -8.00
N GLU A 186 10.12 1.47 -7.76
CA GLU A 186 11.32 2.20 -8.17
C GLU A 186 12.20 1.28 -9.01
N ASP A 187 12.87 1.84 -10.01
CA ASP A 187 13.83 1.09 -10.80
C ASP A 187 15.07 0.67 -9.99
N ASP A 188 15.82 -0.29 -10.53
CA ASP A 188 17.02 -0.78 -9.85
C ASP A 188 18.10 0.30 -9.67
N ASP A 189 18.16 1.30 -10.54
CA ASP A 189 19.15 2.38 -10.44
C ASP A 189 18.66 3.56 -9.59
N MET A 190 17.44 3.50 -9.06
CA MET A 190 16.78 4.55 -8.27
C MET A 190 16.72 5.91 -8.99
N THR A 191 16.47 5.88 -10.29
CA THR A 191 16.35 7.04 -11.18
C THR A 191 14.92 7.36 -11.59
N HIS A 192 14.00 6.40 -11.50
CA HIS A 192 12.61 6.58 -11.88
C HIS A 192 11.66 5.77 -11.01
N ALA A 193 10.44 6.29 -10.83
CA ALA A 193 9.42 5.67 -10.01
C ALA A 193 8.04 5.71 -10.67
N TRP A 194 7.26 4.66 -10.43
CA TRP A 194 5.91 4.45 -10.92
C TRP A 194 5.11 3.63 -9.89
N ASN A 195 4.00 3.01 -10.30
CA ASN A 195 3.18 2.22 -9.40
C ASN A 195 2.81 0.84 -9.96
N ALA A 196 2.58 -0.11 -9.07
CA ALA A 196 2.04 -1.44 -9.37
C ALA A 196 0.71 -1.69 -8.64
N VAL A 197 -0.16 -2.46 -9.27
CA VAL A 197 -1.45 -2.91 -8.72
C VAL A 197 -1.71 -4.36 -9.11
N ARG A 198 -2.17 -5.19 -8.17
CA ARG A 198 -2.58 -6.58 -8.47
C ARG A 198 -4.07 -6.59 -8.77
N LEU A 199 -4.44 -6.98 -10.00
CA LEU A 199 -5.84 -7.12 -10.42
C LEU A 199 -6.08 -8.50 -11.03
N TYR A 200 -7.09 -9.18 -10.52
CA TYR A 200 -7.56 -10.49 -10.99
C TYR A 200 -6.46 -11.57 -11.02
N GLY A 201 -5.47 -11.47 -10.13
CA GLY A 201 -4.32 -12.37 -10.05
C GLY A 201 -3.08 -11.90 -10.83
N GLU A 202 -3.17 -10.81 -11.59
CA GLU A 202 -2.08 -10.32 -12.44
C GLU A 202 -1.58 -8.94 -11.97
N THR A 203 -0.28 -8.69 -12.07
CA THR A 203 0.31 -7.36 -11.77
C THR A 203 0.23 -6.46 -12.99
N TYR A 204 -0.28 -5.25 -12.77
CA TYR A 204 -0.29 -4.17 -13.74
C TYR A 204 0.50 -2.97 -13.23
N PHE A 205 1.12 -2.23 -14.15
CA PHE A 205 1.94 -1.06 -13.88
C PHE A 205 1.29 0.21 -14.43
N ILE A 206 1.44 1.31 -13.70
CA ILE A 206 0.91 2.63 -14.05
C ILE A 206 2.01 3.67 -13.81
N ASP A 207 2.41 4.40 -14.86
CA ASP A 207 3.41 5.48 -14.79
C ASP A 207 2.76 6.82 -15.19
N CYS A 208 2.20 7.52 -14.20
CA CYS A 208 1.56 8.83 -14.42
C CYS A 208 2.55 9.89 -14.94
N THR A 209 3.85 9.72 -14.67
CA THR A 209 4.88 10.70 -15.07
C THR A 209 5.10 10.65 -16.58
N TYR A 210 5.20 9.44 -17.14
CA TYR A 210 5.39 9.27 -18.58
C TYR A 210 4.09 9.49 -19.38
N ASP A 211 2.93 9.35 -18.72
CA ASP A 211 1.64 9.69 -19.32
C ASP A 211 1.29 11.20 -19.21
N ASP A 212 2.10 11.99 -18.50
CA ASP A 212 2.00 13.45 -18.46
C ASP A 212 2.73 14.09 -19.67
N PRO A 213 2.02 14.76 -20.61
CA PRO A 213 2.65 15.35 -21.78
C PRO A 213 3.62 16.50 -21.43
N VAL A 214 4.88 16.39 -21.87
CA VAL A 214 5.88 17.47 -21.77
C VAL A 214 6.16 18.08 -23.17
N PRO A 215 6.07 19.42 -23.36
CA PRO A 215 5.64 20.43 -22.39
C PRO A 215 4.16 20.28 -22.03
N ASP A 216 3.76 20.75 -20.85
CA ASP A 216 2.39 20.65 -20.33
C ASP A 216 1.34 21.07 -21.38
N GLN A 217 0.31 20.23 -21.52
CA GLN A 217 -0.80 20.42 -22.45
C GLN A 217 -2.16 20.55 -21.74
N GLY A 218 -2.14 20.84 -20.44
CA GLY A 218 -3.30 21.13 -19.61
C GLY A 218 -4.22 19.93 -19.41
N GLN A 219 -5.26 19.81 -20.25
CA GLN A 219 -6.29 18.78 -20.06
C GLN A 219 -5.99 17.47 -20.80
N ARG A 220 -4.94 17.45 -21.63
CA ARG A 220 -4.52 16.24 -22.36
C ARG A 220 -3.86 15.27 -21.40
N VAL A 221 -4.23 14.00 -21.51
CA VAL A 221 -3.72 12.90 -20.70
C VAL A 221 -3.23 11.81 -21.64
N GLY A 222 -1.95 11.43 -21.55
CA GLY A 222 -1.40 10.21 -22.17
C GLY A 222 -1.92 8.96 -21.46
N ARG A 223 -1.84 7.79 -22.10
CA ARG A 223 -2.20 6.48 -21.50
C ARG A 223 -1.35 5.36 -22.11
N GLU A 224 -0.15 5.71 -22.55
CA GLU A 224 0.81 4.75 -23.11
C GLU A 224 1.41 3.89 -21.98
N TYR A 225 1.43 4.39 -20.73
CA TYR A 225 1.93 3.68 -19.55
C TYR A 225 0.85 3.41 -18.51
N PHE A 226 -0.42 3.30 -18.93
CA PHE A 226 -1.55 2.97 -18.07
C PHE A 226 -1.92 1.49 -18.20
N MET A 227 -1.87 0.76 -17.08
CA MET A 227 -2.25 -0.66 -16.98
C MET A 227 -1.40 -1.59 -17.86
N LEU A 228 -0.08 -1.34 -17.89
CA LEU A 228 0.87 -2.20 -18.59
C LEU A 228 1.09 -3.50 -17.83
N THR A 229 1.25 -4.59 -18.57
CA THR A 229 1.72 -5.88 -18.04
C THR A 229 3.23 -5.83 -17.73
N ALA A 230 3.73 -6.81 -16.95
CA ALA A 230 5.17 -6.96 -16.74
C ALA A 230 5.95 -7.12 -18.06
N ASP A 231 5.38 -7.86 -19.03
CA ASP A 231 6.00 -8.05 -20.35
C ASP A 231 6.18 -6.73 -21.11
N GLU A 232 5.17 -5.85 -21.07
CA GLU A 232 5.24 -4.52 -21.69
C GLU A 232 6.22 -3.60 -20.94
N MET A 233 6.19 -3.61 -19.59
CA MET A 233 7.03 -2.74 -18.78
C MET A 233 8.53 -3.09 -18.91
N ARG A 234 8.87 -4.39 -19.06
CA ARG A 234 10.25 -4.86 -19.28
C ARG A 234 10.90 -4.35 -20.58
N ALA A 235 10.11 -3.85 -21.53
CA ALA A 235 10.65 -3.30 -22.76
C ALA A 235 11.50 -2.04 -22.51
N GLU A 236 11.20 -1.29 -21.44
CA GLU A 236 11.80 0.02 -21.18
C GLU A 236 12.24 0.25 -19.73
N ARG A 237 11.91 -0.65 -18.80
CA ARG A 237 12.18 -0.50 -17.37
C ARG A 237 12.81 -1.75 -16.78
N SER A 238 13.56 -1.56 -15.70
CA SER A 238 14.16 -2.63 -14.89
C SER A 238 13.87 -2.37 -13.41
N TRP A 239 13.36 -3.38 -12.72
CA TRP A 239 13.08 -3.36 -11.29
C TRP A 239 13.29 -4.77 -10.72
N ASP A 240 13.40 -4.88 -9.40
CA ASP A 240 13.43 -6.17 -8.70
C ASP A 240 12.05 -6.86 -8.76
N GLU A 241 11.73 -7.45 -9.91
CA GLU A 241 10.42 -8.07 -10.18
C GLU A 241 10.08 -9.16 -9.18
N ALA A 242 11.05 -10.01 -8.82
CA ALA A 242 10.84 -11.09 -7.87
C ALA A 242 10.45 -10.55 -6.49
N LEU A 243 11.08 -9.45 -6.05
CA LEU A 243 10.74 -8.78 -4.80
C LEU A 243 9.31 -8.22 -4.83
N TYR A 244 8.94 -7.50 -5.89
CA TYR A 244 7.61 -6.88 -5.97
C TYR A 244 6.50 -7.91 -6.16
N GLU A 245 6.71 -8.98 -6.93
CA GLU A 245 5.74 -10.08 -7.04
C GLU A 245 5.57 -10.79 -5.68
N GLN A 246 6.66 -11.09 -4.96
CA GLN A 246 6.58 -11.67 -3.61
C GLN A 246 5.84 -10.74 -2.64
N PHE A 247 6.13 -9.44 -2.71
CA PHE A 247 5.47 -8.45 -1.87
C PHE A 247 3.98 -8.36 -2.21
N LEU A 248 3.60 -8.23 -3.47
CA LEU A 248 2.19 -8.18 -3.88
C LEU A 248 1.46 -9.48 -3.48
N ASP A 249 2.04 -10.65 -3.73
CA ASP A 249 1.43 -11.94 -3.32
C ASP A 249 1.17 -12.00 -1.81
N SER A 250 2.06 -11.40 -1.00
CA SER A 250 1.87 -11.30 0.45
C SER A 250 0.80 -10.28 0.88
N ARG A 251 0.28 -9.45 -0.04
CA ARG A 251 -0.83 -8.51 0.19
C ARG A 251 -2.15 -9.00 -0.40
N TYR A 252 -2.11 -9.88 -1.39
CA TYR A 252 -3.27 -10.31 -2.17
C TYR A 252 -3.50 -11.82 -2.02
N PRO A 253 -4.37 -12.25 -1.09
CA PRO A 253 -4.76 -13.65 -0.95
C PRO A 253 -5.38 -14.20 -2.23
N GLU A 254 -5.31 -15.53 -2.41
CA GLU A 254 -5.76 -16.24 -3.62
C GLU A 254 -7.21 -15.87 -4.03
N ASP A 255 -8.08 -15.67 -3.04
CA ASP A 255 -9.49 -15.38 -3.28
C ASP A 255 -9.78 -13.93 -3.66
N PHE A 256 -8.80 -13.03 -3.53
CA PHE A 256 -9.00 -11.61 -3.80
C PHE A 256 -9.36 -11.34 -5.27
N ALA A 257 -8.84 -12.15 -6.21
CA ALA A 257 -9.21 -12.05 -7.62
C ALA A 257 -10.73 -12.22 -7.84
N TYR A 258 -11.40 -13.06 -7.04
CA TYR A 258 -12.86 -13.21 -7.09
C TYR A 258 -13.56 -11.98 -6.54
N ILE A 259 -13.08 -11.42 -5.43
CA ILE A 259 -13.62 -10.18 -4.86
C ILE A 259 -13.57 -9.05 -5.90
N GLN A 260 -12.43 -8.85 -6.57
CA GLN A 260 -12.27 -7.81 -7.58
C GLN A 260 -13.26 -7.98 -8.75
N ARG A 261 -13.42 -9.22 -9.24
CA ARG A 261 -14.43 -9.49 -10.29
C ARG A 261 -15.86 -9.24 -9.78
N MET A 262 -16.15 -9.60 -8.53
CA MET A 262 -17.44 -9.34 -7.91
C MET A 262 -17.69 -7.85 -7.68
N GLN A 263 -16.66 -7.03 -7.42
CA GLN A 263 -16.76 -5.57 -7.33
C GLN A 263 -17.10 -4.94 -8.68
N ASP A 264 -16.49 -5.38 -9.79
CA ASP A 264 -16.85 -4.90 -11.13
C ASP A 264 -18.30 -5.24 -11.51
N LEU A 265 -18.79 -6.39 -11.04
CA LEU A 265 -20.19 -6.79 -11.17
C LEU A 265 -21.12 -6.07 -10.18
N MET A 266 -20.59 -5.25 -9.28
CA MET A 266 -21.31 -4.56 -8.20
C MET A 266 -22.02 -5.52 -7.23
N LEU A 267 -21.42 -6.67 -6.99
CA LEU A 267 -21.92 -7.73 -6.11
C LEU A 267 -21.16 -7.83 -4.79
N ALA A 268 -19.95 -7.27 -4.71
CA ALA A 268 -19.16 -7.16 -3.49
C ALA A 268 -19.11 -5.71 -2.98
N ASP A 269 -18.83 -5.56 -1.69
CA ASP A 269 -18.57 -4.26 -1.06
C ASP A 269 -17.41 -3.54 -1.78
N PRO A 270 -17.63 -2.31 -2.31
CA PRO A 270 -16.58 -1.58 -3.01
C PRO A 270 -15.45 -1.06 -2.10
N ALA A 271 -15.61 -1.16 -0.77
CA ALA A 271 -14.58 -0.81 0.21
C ALA A 271 -13.75 -2.01 0.67
N LEU A 272 -14.10 -3.24 0.25
CA LEU A 272 -13.29 -4.44 0.52
C LEU A 272 -11.90 -4.30 -0.05
N ARG A 273 -10.89 -4.43 0.82
CA ARG A 273 -9.48 -4.47 0.45
C ARG A 273 -8.91 -5.88 0.55
N ALA A 274 -7.69 -6.06 0.06
CA ALA A 274 -7.06 -7.37 0.01
C ALA A 274 -6.88 -8.00 1.39
N ALA A 275 -6.51 -7.19 2.39
CA ALA A 275 -6.37 -7.60 3.79
C ALA A 275 -7.70 -8.04 4.44
N ASP A 276 -8.86 -7.65 3.90
CA ASP A 276 -10.17 -8.02 4.45
C ASP A 276 -10.64 -9.40 3.97
N THR A 277 -9.92 -10.02 3.03
CA THR A 277 -10.30 -11.31 2.41
C THR A 277 -10.39 -12.43 3.43
N ASP A 278 -9.51 -12.43 4.44
CA ASP A 278 -9.46 -13.44 5.52
C ASP A 278 -10.39 -13.10 6.69
N SER A 279 -11.01 -11.92 6.69
CA SER A 279 -11.97 -11.55 7.73
C SER A 279 -13.20 -12.48 7.67
N PRO A 280 -13.79 -12.84 8.82
CA PRO A 280 -15.03 -13.62 8.85
C PRO A 280 -16.14 -12.93 8.05
N ALA A 281 -16.85 -13.68 7.21
CA ALA A 281 -18.04 -13.20 6.54
C ALA A 281 -19.21 -13.12 7.51
N GLU A 282 -20.04 -12.09 7.37
CA GLU A 282 -21.26 -11.94 8.17
C GLU A 282 -22.44 -12.67 7.50
N GLN A 283 -23.37 -13.18 8.31
CA GLN A 283 -24.55 -13.87 7.78
C GLN A 283 -25.41 -12.95 6.89
N GLU A 284 -25.46 -11.66 7.19
CA GLU A 284 -26.13 -10.65 6.36
C GLU A 284 -25.50 -10.51 4.96
N GLU A 285 -24.18 -10.65 4.83
CA GLU A 285 -23.50 -10.62 3.53
C GLU A 285 -23.86 -11.84 2.68
N LEU A 286 -23.87 -13.03 3.29
CA LEU A 286 -24.30 -14.27 2.63
C LEU A 286 -25.76 -14.19 2.17
N ASP A 287 -26.65 -13.70 3.02
CA ASP A 287 -28.08 -13.58 2.71
C ASP A 287 -28.32 -12.59 1.57
N ALA A 288 -27.66 -11.42 1.59
CA ALA A 288 -27.75 -10.43 0.53
C ALA A 288 -27.20 -10.95 -0.82
N LEU A 289 -26.11 -11.72 -0.79
CA LEU A 289 -25.53 -12.31 -1.98
C LEU A 289 -26.41 -13.43 -2.55
N ASN A 290 -26.99 -14.28 -1.69
CA ASN A 290 -27.97 -15.29 -2.07
C ASN A 290 -29.20 -14.67 -2.76
N GLU A 291 -29.72 -13.57 -2.22
CA GLU A 291 -30.84 -12.82 -2.82
C GLU A 291 -30.47 -12.28 -4.21
N LYS A 292 -29.33 -11.57 -4.32
CA LYS A 292 -28.84 -11.00 -5.59
C LYS A 292 -28.65 -12.07 -6.67
N LEU A 293 -28.12 -13.23 -6.29
CA LEU A 293 -27.85 -14.33 -7.22
C LEU A 293 -29.07 -15.23 -7.46
N GLY A 294 -30.11 -15.14 -6.63
CA GLY A 294 -31.26 -16.05 -6.67
C GLY A 294 -30.87 -17.50 -6.45
N THR A 295 -29.98 -17.76 -5.49
CA THR A 295 -29.45 -19.11 -5.16
C THR A 295 -29.15 -19.24 -3.67
N THR A 296 -28.77 -20.45 -3.23
CA THR A 296 -28.28 -20.72 -1.88
C THR A 296 -26.83 -21.19 -1.96
N LEU A 297 -25.89 -20.26 -1.79
CA LEU A 297 -24.44 -20.55 -1.76
C LEU A 297 -24.05 -21.38 -0.53
N ALA A 298 -24.67 -21.09 0.61
CA ALA A 298 -24.51 -21.80 1.87
C ALA A 298 -25.75 -21.57 2.76
N LYS A 299 -25.94 -22.44 3.76
CA LYS A 299 -27.02 -22.27 4.77
C LYS A 299 -26.62 -21.39 5.95
N SER A 300 -25.32 -21.33 6.25
CA SER A 300 -24.73 -20.60 7.35
C SER A 300 -23.31 -20.20 6.96
N VAL A 301 -22.82 -19.07 7.48
CA VAL A 301 -21.39 -18.72 7.42
C VAL A 301 -20.54 -19.56 8.37
N THR A 302 -21.15 -20.32 9.29
CA THR A 302 -20.45 -21.21 10.22
C THR A 302 -20.67 -22.69 9.91
N SER A 303 -19.64 -23.51 10.16
CA SER A 303 -19.68 -24.97 10.09
C SER A 303 -18.82 -25.60 11.19
N GLU A 304 -18.97 -26.90 11.46
CA GLU A 304 -18.12 -27.66 12.38
C GLU A 304 -17.04 -28.43 11.59
N ASP A 305 -15.80 -28.41 12.08
CA ASP A 305 -14.72 -29.26 11.56
C ASP A 305 -14.79 -30.71 12.08
N GLU A 306 -13.83 -31.55 11.68
CA GLU A 306 -13.78 -32.97 12.10
C GLU A 306 -13.60 -33.15 13.62
N ASP A 307 -13.07 -32.14 14.30
CA ASP A 307 -12.85 -32.12 15.75
C ASP A 307 -14.00 -31.44 16.52
N GLY A 308 -15.03 -30.95 15.80
CA GLY A 308 -16.20 -30.26 16.37
C GLY A 308 -15.97 -28.79 16.71
N ASN A 309 -14.89 -28.17 16.22
CA ASN A 309 -14.69 -26.74 16.36
C ASN A 309 -15.51 -25.97 15.33
N VAL A 310 -16.05 -24.83 15.74
CA VAL A 310 -16.77 -23.93 14.84
C VAL A 310 -15.78 -23.14 13.99
N ILE A 311 -15.87 -23.31 12.67
CA ILE A 311 -15.15 -22.52 11.66
C ILE A 311 -16.13 -21.53 11.04
N THR A 312 -15.67 -20.30 10.80
CA THR A 312 -16.43 -19.28 10.08
C THR A 312 -15.81 -19.09 8.69
N MET A 313 -16.64 -19.08 7.66
CA MET A 313 -16.29 -18.76 6.27
C MET A 313 -15.70 -17.36 6.20
N THR A 314 -14.62 -17.18 5.44
CA THR A 314 -14.03 -15.87 5.18
C THR A 314 -14.83 -15.11 4.13
N ARG A 315 -14.67 -13.78 4.07
CA ARG A 315 -15.25 -12.95 3.00
C ARG A 315 -14.75 -13.39 1.62
N GLY A 316 -13.46 -13.72 1.48
CA GLY A 316 -12.88 -14.28 0.25
C GLY A 316 -13.61 -15.51 -0.24
N GLU A 317 -13.79 -16.50 0.64
CA GLU A 317 -14.48 -17.74 0.32
C GLU A 317 -15.95 -17.50 -0.06
N LEU A 318 -16.64 -16.58 0.63
CA LEU A 318 -18.01 -16.20 0.30
C LEU A 318 -18.12 -15.67 -1.15
N TYR A 319 -17.25 -14.71 -1.50
CA TYR A 319 -17.29 -14.10 -2.84
C TYR A 319 -16.77 -15.04 -3.93
N ARG A 320 -15.83 -15.94 -3.62
CA ARG A 320 -15.43 -17.03 -4.52
C ARG A 320 -16.62 -17.92 -4.87
N ARG A 321 -17.36 -18.41 -3.86
CA ARG A 321 -18.58 -19.22 -4.09
C ARG A 321 -19.62 -18.46 -4.90
N GLY A 322 -19.82 -17.18 -4.59
CA GLY A 322 -20.72 -16.31 -5.33
C GLY A 322 -20.32 -16.19 -6.80
N TYR A 323 -19.04 -15.96 -7.07
CA TYR A 323 -18.50 -15.87 -8.42
C TYR A 323 -18.63 -17.19 -9.19
N GLU A 324 -18.36 -18.33 -8.56
CA GLU A 324 -18.53 -19.65 -9.18
C GLU A 324 -19.99 -19.91 -9.57
N ALA A 325 -20.93 -19.55 -8.70
CA ALA A 325 -22.36 -19.71 -8.95
C ALA A 325 -22.88 -18.86 -10.13
N LEU A 326 -22.16 -17.81 -10.54
CA LEU A 326 -22.52 -17.01 -11.73
C LEU A 326 -22.56 -17.85 -13.02
N TRP A 327 -21.81 -18.94 -13.06
CA TRP A 327 -21.71 -19.83 -14.21
C TRP A 327 -22.78 -20.93 -14.22
N ASP A 328 -23.54 -21.08 -13.15
CA ASP A 328 -24.65 -22.04 -13.08
C ASP A 328 -25.77 -21.66 -14.06
N GLU A 329 -26.35 -22.68 -14.70
CA GLU A 329 -27.47 -22.53 -15.62
C GLU A 329 -28.81 -22.65 -14.89
N VAL A 330 -29.68 -21.66 -15.07
CA VAL A 330 -31.07 -21.64 -14.58
C VAL A 330 -31.99 -21.30 -15.74
N ASP A 331 -33.01 -22.13 -15.96
CA ASP A 331 -33.99 -21.96 -17.04
C ASP A 331 -33.37 -21.78 -18.45
N GLY A 332 -32.26 -22.45 -18.73
CA GLY A 332 -31.60 -22.41 -20.04
C GLY A 332 -30.63 -21.24 -20.26
N ARG A 333 -30.27 -20.50 -19.20
CA ARG A 333 -29.32 -19.37 -19.24
C ARG A 333 -28.41 -19.36 -18.03
N ARG A 334 -27.19 -18.84 -18.19
CA ARG A 334 -26.27 -18.65 -17.04
C ARG A 334 -26.71 -17.44 -16.23
N ARG A 335 -26.53 -17.48 -14.91
CA ARG A 335 -26.89 -16.35 -14.02
C ARG A 335 -26.20 -15.05 -14.43
N ILE A 336 -24.93 -15.12 -14.84
CA ILE A 336 -24.18 -13.95 -15.32
C ILE A 336 -24.84 -13.25 -16.51
N GLU A 337 -25.51 -13.99 -17.39
CA GLU A 337 -26.19 -13.42 -18.57
C GLU A 337 -27.41 -12.61 -18.14
N GLY A 338 -28.16 -13.09 -17.14
CA GLY A 338 -29.26 -12.34 -16.54
C GLY A 338 -28.81 -11.06 -15.82
N LEU A 339 -27.64 -11.10 -15.18
CA LEU A 339 -27.04 -9.92 -14.53
C LEU A 339 -26.57 -8.89 -15.54
N ILE A 340 -25.97 -9.31 -16.65
CA ILE A 340 -25.57 -8.42 -17.75
C ILE A 340 -26.80 -7.79 -18.41
N ASP A 341 -27.87 -8.55 -18.63
CA ASP A 341 -29.12 -8.03 -19.20
C ASP A 341 -29.82 -7.04 -18.25
N ALA A 342 -29.70 -7.23 -16.93
CA ALA A 342 -30.15 -6.30 -15.90
C ALA A 342 -29.18 -5.12 -15.67
N TYR A 343 -27.99 -5.16 -16.27
CA TYR A 343 -26.95 -4.13 -16.18
C TYR A 343 -27.34 -2.92 -17.03
N VAL A 344 -28.29 -2.15 -16.52
CA VAL A 344 -28.62 -0.84 -17.07
C VAL A 344 -27.48 0.10 -16.67
N VAL A 345 -26.69 0.59 -17.65
CA VAL A 345 -25.91 1.83 -17.47
C VAL A 345 -26.92 2.88 -17.03
N PRO A 346 -26.92 3.35 -15.77
CA PRO A 346 -27.96 4.26 -15.33
C PRO A 346 -27.76 5.57 -16.08
N PRO A 347 -28.75 6.09 -16.83
CA PRO A 347 -28.70 7.48 -17.24
C PRO A 347 -28.81 8.32 -15.97
N PHE A 348 -27.80 9.12 -15.67
CA PHE A 348 -27.86 10.09 -14.57
C PHE A 348 -29.08 11.01 -14.77
N PRO A 349 -30.08 11.02 -13.87
CA PRO A 349 -31.00 12.14 -13.83
C PRO A 349 -30.23 13.31 -13.21
N ALA A 350 -30.09 14.39 -13.98
CA ALA A 350 -29.54 15.65 -13.48
C ALA A 350 -30.27 16.05 -12.18
N ARG A 351 -29.60 15.93 -11.03
CA ARG A 351 -30.09 16.55 -9.81
C ARG A 351 -29.86 18.05 -9.94
N LYS A 352 -30.95 18.81 -10.03
CA LYS A 352 -30.92 20.23 -9.65
C LYS A 352 -30.45 20.30 -8.21
N MET A 353 -29.22 20.76 -7.98
CA MET A 353 -28.83 21.27 -6.68
C MET A 353 -29.57 22.60 -6.47
N GLY A 354 -30.45 22.63 -5.47
CA GLY A 354 -30.88 23.87 -4.86
C GLY A 354 -29.75 24.37 -3.96
N PHE A 355 -29.49 25.68 -4.09
CA PHE A 355 -28.42 26.49 -3.51
C PHE A 355 -27.92 26.11 -2.12
#